data_AF-A0A353NMC3-F1
#
_entry.id   AF-A0A353NMC3-F1
#
_cell.length_a   1.000
_cell.length_b   1.000
_cell.length_c   1.000
_cell.angle_alpha   90.00
_cell.angle_beta   90.00
_cell.angle_gamma   90.00
#
_symmetry.space_group_name_H-M   'P 1'
#
loop_
_entity.id
_entity.type
_entity.pdbx_description
1 polymer ?
#
loop_
_entity_poly.entity_id
_entity_poly.type
_entity_poly.pdbx_seq_one_letter_code
_entity_poly.pdbx_strand_id
1 'polypeptide(L)'
;PVDSIFSPIYKVNYTVEDTRVGQQTDYDRLILEVWGNGAIPPDEAVSQAAQIVAKYLQLFVSLTEKVPEDEPEPEEEEDEQNKNLEMPIEELELSVRSYNC
;
A
#
# COMPACT_ATOMS: atom_id res chain seq x y z
N PRO A 1 -34.22 22.61 17.07
CA PRO A 1 -33.52 21.48 16.40
C PRO A 1 -32.06 21.53 16.85
N VAL A 2 -31.46 20.38 17.18
CA VAL A 2 -30.05 20.31 17.62
C VAL A 2 -29.22 19.82 16.44
N ASP A 3 -28.07 20.45 16.22
CA ASP A 3 -27.14 20.09 15.15
C ASP A 3 -26.37 18.81 15.52
N SER A 4 -26.20 17.91 14.55
CA SER A 4 -25.58 16.60 14.78
C SER A 4 -24.14 16.59 14.29
N ILE A 5 -23.22 16.20 15.17
CA ILE A 5 -21.82 15.97 14.82
C ILE A 5 -21.67 14.53 14.35
N PHE A 6 -21.37 14.37 13.05
CA PHE A 6 -21.12 13.08 12.40
C PHE A 6 -19.63 12.83 12.11
N SER A 7 -18.73 13.51 12.84
CA SER A 7 -17.28 13.26 12.73
C SER A 7 -16.84 12.27 13.81
N PRO A 8 -16.46 11.04 13.46
CA PRO A 8 -15.96 10.06 14.42
C PRO A 8 -14.51 10.35 14.85
N ILE A 9 -13.75 11.13 14.05
CA ILE A 9 -12.37 11.53 14.35
C ILE A 9 -12.38 12.90 15.01
N TYR A 10 -11.66 13.01 16.13
CA TYR A 10 -11.55 14.21 16.95
C TYR A 10 -10.25 14.97 16.71
N LYS A 11 -9.16 14.24 16.45
CA LYS A 11 -7.83 14.83 16.28
C LYS A 11 -6.98 13.96 15.36
N VAL A 12 -6.11 14.61 14.60
CA VAL A 12 -5.05 13.97 13.80
C VAL A 12 -3.77 14.78 13.99
N ASN A 13 -2.65 14.10 14.17
CA ASN A 13 -1.30 14.66 14.18
C ASN A 13 -0.41 13.86 13.20
N TYR A 14 0.63 14.50 12.68
CA TYR A 14 1.63 13.84 11.86
C TYR A 14 3.05 14.27 12.26
N THR A 15 4.02 13.38 12.05
CA THR A 15 5.45 13.67 12.19
C THR A 15 6.20 12.94 11.09
N VAL A 16 7.22 13.59 10.53
CA VAL A 16 8.08 13.02 9.49
C VAL A 16 9.48 12.93 10.05
N GLU A 17 10.10 11.77 9.93
CA GLU A 17 11.44 11.48 10.44
C GLU A 17 12.26 10.76 9.34
N ASP A 18 13.56 11.03 9.28
CA ASP A 18 14.44 10.31 8.36
C ASP A 18 14.50 8.82 8.74
N THR A 19 14.37 7.93 7.76
CA THR A 19 14.46 6.49 8.00
C THR A 19 15.43 5.80 7.06
N ARG A 20 16.21 4.87 7.62
CA ARG A 20 17.07 3.99 6.83
C ARG A 20 16.32 2.70 6.53
N VAL A 21 16.11 2.41 5.25
CA VAL A 21 15.50 1.17 4.79
C VAL A 21 16.58 0.31 4.14
N GLY A 22 17.03 -0.72 4.86
CA GLY A 22 18.14 -1.57 4.44
C GLY A 22 19.45 -0.79 4.29
N GLN A 23 19.93 -0.63 3.05
CA GLN A 23 21.15 0.12 2.74
C GLN A 23 20.89 1.57 2.27
N GLN A 24 19.65 1.92 1.96
CA GLN A 24 19.28 3.25 1.47
C GLN A 24 18.89 4.16 2.64
N THR A 25 19.35 5.41 2.60
CA THR A 25 19.18 6.41 3.67
C THR A 25 18.17 7.51 3.35
N ASP A 26 17.59 7.48 2.14
CA ASP A 26 16.95 8.65 1.55
C ASP A 26 15.42 8.59 1.67
N TYR A 27 14.92 7.75 2.57
CA TYR A 27 13.50 7.57 2.80
C TYR A 27 13.02 8.39 4.00
N ASP A 28 11.80 8.90 3.88
CA ASP A 28 11.08 9.55 4.96
C ASP A 28 10.08 8.57 5.60
N ARG A 29 10.05 8.52 6.93
CA ARG A 29 9.03 7.81 7.70
C ARG A 29 7.95 8.77 8.14
N LEU A 30 6.73 8.53 7.68
CA LEU A 30 5.54 9.22 8.14
C LEU A 30 4.93 8.48 9.34
N ILE A 31 4.74 9.19 10.45
CA ILE A 31 4.01 8.73 11.63
C ILE A 31 2.71 9.52 11.72
N LEU A 32 1.56 8.83 11.68
CA LEU A 32 0.24 9.42 11.84
C LEU A 32 -0.37 8.98 13.17
N GLU A 33 -0.81 9.95 13.97
CA GLU A 33 -1.54 9.71 15.20
C GLU A 33 -2.98 10.19 15.02
N VAL A 34 -3.95 9.29 15.19
CA VAL A 34 -5.36 9.56 14.91
C VAL A 34 -6.19 9.19 16.14
N TRP A 35 -7.00 10.13 16.63
CA TRP A 35 -7.87 9.93 17.78
C TRP A 35 -9.34 10.09 17.38
N GLY A 36 -10.16 9.12 17.76
CA GLY A 36 -11.59 9.14 17.49
C GLY A 36 -12.38 8.42 18.58
N ASN A 37 -13.69 8.34 18.37
CA ASN A 37 -14.63 7.68 19.29
C ASN A 37 -14.75 6.17 19.11
N GLY A 38 -13.95 5.57 18.22
CA GLY A 38 -13.96 4.15 17.91
C GLY A 38 -15.12 3.70 17.00
N ALA A 39 -15.93 4.62 16.47
CA ALA A 39 -16.97 4.25 15.51
C ALA A 39 -16.41 3.76 14.15
N ILE A 40 -15.21 4.20 13.80
CA ILE A 40 -14.44 3.75 12.63
C ILE A 40 -13.00 3.50 13.10
N PRO A 41 -12.36 2.38 12.72
CA PRO A 41 -10.97 2.15 13.07
C PRO A 41 -10.04 3.12 12.31
N PRO A 42 -8.92 3.57 12.93
CA PRO A 42 -8.12 4.67 12.38
C PRO A 42 -7.51 4.40 10.99
N ASP A 43 -7.10 3.16 10.74
CA ASP A 43 -6.57 2.67 9.47
C ASP A 43 -7.60 2.75 8.34
N GLU A 44 -8.85 2.35 8.63
CA GLU A 44 -9.96 2.48 7.68
C GLU A 44 -10.28 3.95 7.42
N ALA A 45 -10.32 4.78 8.46
CA ALA A 45 -10.58 6.22 8.33
C ALA A 45 -9.54 6.91 7.44
N VAL A 46 -8.25 6.57 7.60
CA VAL A 46 -7.16 7.09 6.76
C VAL A 46 -7.28 6.58 5.33
N SER A 47 -7.63 5.31 5.13
CA SER A 47 -7.82 4.71 3.80
C SER A 47 -8.96 5.40 3.03
N GLN A 48 -10.10 5.65 3.69
CA GLN A 48 -11.21 6.39 3.11
C GLN A 48 -10.81 7.83 2.77
N ALA A 49 -10.05 8.51 3.65
CA ALA A 49 -9.54 9.85 3.38
C ALA A 49 -8.61 9.88 2.16
N ALA A 50 -7.72 8.91 2.03
CA ALA A 50 -6.82 8.77 0.88
C ALA A 50 -7.61 8.57 -0.43
N GLN A 51 -8.65 7.72 -0.41
CA GLN A 51 -9.52 7.51 -1.57
C GLN A 51 -10.22 8.80 -2.02
N ILE A 52 -10.69 9.61 -1.07
CA ILE A 52 -11.31 10.91 -1.36
C ILE A 52 -10.30 11.85 -2.01
N VAL A 53 -9.08 11.94 -1.47
CA VAL A 53 -8.00 12.77 -2.03
C VAL A 53 -7.66 12.31 -3.45
N ALA A 54 -7.45 11.00 -3.68
CA ALA A 54 -7.15 10.45 -5.00
C ALA A 54 -8.23 10.78 -6.02
N LYS A 55 -9.51 10.65 -5.64
CA LYS A 55 -10.66 11.00 -6.48
C LYS A 55 -10.62 12.48 -6.91
N TYR A 56 -10.26 13.38 -6.01
CA TYR A 56 -10.13 14.81 -6.35
C TYR A 56 -8.88 15.10 -7.19
N LEU A 57 -7.78 14.38 -6.96
CA LEU A 57 -6.56 14.51 -7.77
C LEU A 57 -6.75 14.00 -9.20
N GLN A 58 -7.62 13.01 -9.43
CA GLN A 58 -7.94 12.50 -10.77
C GLN A 58 -8.49 13.59 -11.72
N LEU A 59 -9.15 14.61 -11.17
CA LEU A 59 -9.61 15.78 -11.95
C LEU A 59 -8.44 16.59 -12.53
N PHE A 60 -7.26 16.52 -11.93
CA PHE A 60 -6.07 17.21 -12.41
C PHE A 60 -5.28 16.37 -13.43
N VAL A 61 -5.32 15.03 -13.30
CA VAL A 61 -4.72 14.11 -14.29
C VAL A 61 -5.35 14.33 -15.67
N SER A 62 -6.66 14.55 -15.70
CA SER A 62 -7.45 14.79 -16.92
C SER A 62 -7.36 16.22 -17.47
N LEU A 63 -6.55 17.10 -16.86
CA LEU A 63 -6.43 18.51 -17.25
C LEU A 63 -5.56 18.73 -18.51
N THR A 64 -4.76 17.74 -18.91
CA THR A 64 -3.90 17.83 -20.10
C THR A 64 -4.00 16.55 -20.94
N GLU A 65 -4.23 16.67 -22.25
CA GLU A 65 -4.33 15.55 -23.20
C GLU A 65 -3.00 14.76 -23.42
N LYS A 66 -1.98 15.01 -22.59
CA LYS A 66 -0.63 14.43 -22.71
C LYS A 66 -0.28 13.41 -21.63
N VAL A 67 -1.19 13.08 -20.72
CA VAL A 67 -0.95 11.95 -19.82
C VAL A 67 -1.34 10.70 -20.61
N PRO A 68 -0.39 9.85 -21.05
CA PRO A 68 -0.77 8.54 -21.55
C PRO A 68 -1.61 7.86 -20.45
N GLU A 69 -2.71 7.22 -20.83
CA GLU A 69 -3.39 6.32 -19.92
C GLU A 69 -2.35 5.30 -19.46
N ASP A 70 -1.82 5.45 -18.25
CA ASP A 70 -1.03 4.40 -17.63
C ASP A 70 -1.98 3.21 -17.52
N GLU A 71 -1.76 2.24 -18.42
CA GLU A 71 -2.25 0.89 -18.26
C GLU A 71 -1.98 0.48 -16.81
N PRO A 72 -2.92 -0.19 -16.12
CA PRO A 72 -2.67 -0.64 -14.77
C PRO A 72 -1.33 -1.39 -14.78
N GLU A 73 -0.37 -0.92 -13.98
CA GLU A 73 0.84 -1.67 -13.69
C GLU A 73 0.38 -3.10 -13.41
N PRO A 74 0.87 -4.12 -14.14
CA PRO A 74 0.55 -5.48 -13.78
C PRO A 74 0.95 -5.60 -12.32
N GLU A 75 -0.02 -5.95 -11.46
CA GLU A 75 0.27 -6.50 -10.14
C GLU A 75 1.42 -7.46 -10.38
N GLU A 76 2.58 -7.22 -9.77
CA GLU A 76 3.73 -8.11 -9.90
C GLU A 76 3.18 -9.51 -9.61
N GLU A 77 2.96 -10.28 -10.67
CA GLU A 77 2.62 -11.69 -10.56
C GLU A 77 3.76 -12.22 -9.72
N GLU A 78 3.49 -12.64 -8.48
CA GLU A 78 4.48 -13.29 -7.63
C GLU A 78 5.15 -14.35 -8.51
N ASP A 79 6.36 -14.05 -9.00
CA ASP A 79 6.98 -14.80 -10.08
C ASP A 79 6.84 -16.28 -9.76
N GLU A 80 6.27 -17.08 -10.66
CA GLU A 80 6.29 -18.54 -10.47
C GLU A 80 7.73 -19.04 -10.19
N GLN A 81 8.73 -18.27 -10.62
CA GLN A 81 10.13 -18.47 -10.26
C GLN A 81 10.38 -18.39 -8.74
N ASN A 82 9.81 -17.41 -8.03
CA ASN A 82 9.95 -17.26 -6.58
C ASN A 82 9.30 -18.44 -5.82
N LYS A 83 8.16 -18.94 -6.31
CA LYS A 83 7.54 -20.16 -5.74
C LYS A 83 8.41 -21.39 -5.93
N ASN A 84 9.07 -21.55 -7.08
CA ASN A 84 10.01 -22.65 -7.32
C ASN A 84 11.31 -22.52 -6.49
N LEU A 85 11.71 -21.30 -6.13
CA LEU A 85 12.87 -21.03 -5.28
C LEU A 85 12.64 -21.40 -3.81
N GLU A 86 11.39 -21.31 -3.33
CA GLU A 86 11.00 -21.60 -1.95
C GLU A 86 10.46 -23.03 -1.76
N MET A 87 10.16 -23.74 -2.86
CA MET A 87 9.66 -25.11 -2.83
C MET A 87 10.78 -26.11 -2.46
N PRO A 88 10.53 -27.05 -1.53
CA PRO A 88 11.50 -28.11 -1.21
C PRO A 88 11.75 -29.02 -2.42
N ILE A 89 12.97 -29.55 -2.53
CA ILE A 89 13.44 -30.31 -3.70
C ILE A 89 12.57 -31.56 -3.97
N GLU A 90 11.93 -32.11 -2.94
CA GLU A 90 11.05 -33.26 -3.01
C GLU A 90 9.73 -32.99 -3.76
N GLU A 91 9.29 -31.73 -3.82
CA GLU A 91 8.05 -31.32 -4.50
C GLU A 91 8.29 -30.91 -5.96
N LEU A 92 9.56 -30.66 -6.33
CA LEU A 92 9.99 -30.55 -7.71
C LEU A 92 10.06 -31.97 -8.29
N GLU A 93 9.19 -32.32 -9.25
CA GLU A 93 9.08 -33.65 -9.89
C GLU A 93 10.34 -34.06 -10.71
N LEU A 94 11.51 -34.05 -10.09
CA LEU A 94 12.81 -34.26 -10.69
C LEU A 94 13.08 -35.76 -10.90
N SER A 95 13.84 -36.06 -11.96
CA SER A 95 14.24 -37.43 -12.26
C SER A 95 15.19 -37.99 -11.18
N VAL A 96 15.14 -39.30 -10.96
CA VAL A 96 15.98 -40.03 -9.97
C VAL A 96 17.49 -39.82 -10.20
N ARG A 97 17.90 -39.48 -11.43
CA ARG A 97 19.31 -39.16 -11.75
C ARG A 97 19.69 -37.75 -11.30
N SER A 98 18.76 -36.81 -11.40
CA SER A 98 18.96 -35.41 -11.00
C SER A 98 18.99 -35.26 -9.48
N TYR A 99 18.25 -36.12 -8.75
CA TYR A 99 18.22 -36.12 -7.27
C TYR A 99 19.51 -36.67 -6.62
N ASN A 100 20.23 -37.56 -7.30
CA ASN A 100 21.35 -38.32 -6.72
C ASN A 100 22.75 -37.90 -7.24
N CYS A 101 22.86 -36.70 -7.83
CA CYS A 101 24.13 -36.18 -8.36
C CYS A 101 24.76 -35.18 -7.38
#